data_AF-A0A9Q0UH10-F1
#
_entry.id   AF-A0A9Q0UH10-F1
#
_cell.length_a   1.000
_cell.length_b   1.000
_cell.length_c   1.000
_cell.angle_alpha   90.00
_cell.angle_beta   90.00
_cell.angle_gamma   90.00
#
_symmetry.space_group_name_H-M   'P 1'
#
loop_
_entity.id
_entity.type
_entity.pdbx_description
1 polymer ?
#
loop_
_entity_poly.entity_id
_entity_poly.type
_entity_poly.pdbx_seq_one_letter_code
_entity_poly.pdbx_strand_id
1 'polypeptide(L)' 'MEDMIGPLLLASSVYHLWQERNSRVFQNHAKSVQFLSEEVHQQMRDILSNADNHQGITEAIGNIWNISTIATGRRS' A
#
# COMPACT_ATOMS: atom_id res chain seq x y z
N MET A 1 10.78 -4.16 14.09
CA MET A 1 10.17 -4.72 12.86
C MET A 1 8.81 -5.34 13.18
N GLU A 2 8.70 -6.16 14.23
CA GLU A 2 7.41 -6.73 14.69
C GLU A 2 6.34 -5.65 14.98
N ASP A 3 6.71 -4.53 15.62
CA ASP A 3 5.78 -3.42 15.91
C ASP A 3 5.20 -2.72 14.66
N MET A 4 5.82 -2.90 13.48
CA MET A 4 5.38 -2.27 12.23
C MET A 4 4.47 -3.16 11.39
N ILE A 5 4.43 -4.48 11.63
CA ILE A 5 3.66 -5.41 10.80
C ILE A 5 2.16 -5.10 10.88
N GLY A 6 1.63 -4.89 12.08
CA GLY A 6 0.22 -4.56 12.29
C GLY A 6 -0.20 -3.26 11.60
N PRO A 7 0.51 -2.14 11.82
CA PRO A 7 0.24 -0.88 11.11
C PRO A 7 0.36 -0.99 9.59
N LEU A 8 1.36 -1.71 9.08
CA LEU A 8 1.55 -1.92 7.64
C LEU A 8 0.39 -2.71 7.03
N LEU A 9 0.00 -3.82 7.67
CA LEU A 9 -1.13 -4.63 7.24
C LEU A 9 -2.41 -3.80 7.18
N LEU A 10 -2.70 -3.05 8.25
CA LEU A 10 -3.87 -2.17 8.31
C LEU A 10 -3.85 -1.13 7.19
N ALA A 11 -2.72 -0.45 6.99
CA ALA A 11 -2.60 0.60 5.99
C ALA A 11 -2.77 0.04 4.56
N SER A 12 -2.16 -1.12 4.25
CA SER A 12 -2.38 -1.82 2.98
C SER A 12 -3.82 -2.25 2.80
N SER A 13 -4.47 -2.83 3.81
CA SER A 13 -5.89 -3.20 3.71
C SER A 13 -6.77 -2.00 3.41
N VAL A 14 -6.56 -0.87 4.09
CA VAL A 14 -7.32 0.37 3.86
C VAL A 14 -7.08 0.90 2.44
N TYR A 15 -5.83 0.93 1.99
CA TYR A 15 -5.48 1.38 0.65
C TYR A 15 -6.16 0.54 -0.44
N HIS A 16 -6.06 -0.80 -0.36
CA HIS A 16 -6.65 -1.71 -1.33
C HIS A 16 -8.18 -1.64 -1.33
N LEU A 17 -8.82 -1.55 -0.16
CA LEU A 17 -10.27 -1.36 -0.07
C LEU A 17 -10.73 -0.04 -0.69
N TRP A 18 -9.98 1.05 -0.46
CA TRP A 18 -10.27 2.34 -1.07
C TRP A 18 -10.12 2.29 -2.60
N GLN A 19 -9.05 1.68 -3.10
CA GLN A 19 -8.82 1.54 -4.54
C GLN A 19 -9.91 0.69 -5.20
N GLU A 20 -10.30 -0.40 -4.54
CA GLU A 20 -11.39 -1.27 -4.99
C GLU A 20 -12.70 -0.48 -5.08
N ARG A 21 -13.08 0.23 -4.01
CA ARG A 21 -14.29 1.06 -3.98
C ARG A 21 -14.29 2.05 -5.14
N ASN A 22 -13.16 2.71 -5.40
CA ASN A 22 -13.05 3.65 -6.51
C ASN A 22 -13.18 2.95 -7.87
N SER A 23 -12.58 1.78 -8.05
CA SER A 23 -12.75 0.99 -9.28
C SER A 23 -14.21 0.59 -9.49
N ARG A 24 -14.94 0.16 -8.44
CA ARG A 24 -16.39 -0.11 -8.55
C ARG A 24 -17.18 1.11 -8.97
N VAL A 25 -16.94 2.24 -8.32
CA VAL A 25 -17.72 3.47 -8.54
C VAL A 25 -17.43 4.08 -9.92
N PHE A 26 -16.17 4.14 -10.33
CA PHE A 26 -15.74 4.90 -11.51
C PHE A 26 -15.45 4.04 -12.74
N GLN A 27 -15.17 2.75 -12.58
CA GLN A 27 -14.85 1.83 -13.67
C GLN A 27 -15.89 0.71 -13.83
N ASN A 28 -16.91 0.67 -12.96
CA ASN A 28 -17.92 -0.39 -12.90
C ASN A 28 -17.30 -1.80 -12.84
N HIS A 29 -16.13 -1.90 -12.21
CA HIS A 29 -15.37 -3.13 -12.07
C HIS A 29 -15.24 -3.50 -10.60
N ALA A 30 -15.59 -4.74 -10.26
CA ALA A 30 -15.56 -5.25 -8.90
C ALA A 30 -14.60 -6.45 -8.83
N LYS A 31 -13.66 -6.39 -7.89
CA LYS A 31 -12.80 -7.54 -7.57
C LYS A 31 -13.50 -8.48 -6.60
N SER A 32 -13.16 -9.76 -6.63
CA SER A 32 -13.58 -10.69 -5.60
C SER A 32 -12.83 -10.41 -4.28
N VAL A 33 -13.44 -10.77 -3.16
CA VAL A 33 -12.81 -10.62 -1.84
C VAL A 33 -11.53 -11.45 -1.73
N GLN A 34 -11.52 -12.63 -2.35
CA GLN A 34 -10.35 -13.51 -2.40
C GLN A 34 -9.19 -12.83 -3.12
N PHE A 35 -9.45 -12.24 -4.29
CA PHE A 35 -8.42 -11.55 -5.06
C PHE A 35 -7.87 -10.34 -4.31
N LEU A 36 -8.74 -9.55 -3.67
CA LEU A 36 -8.32 -8.40 -2.86
C LEU A 36 -7.45 -8.82 -1.67
N SER A 37 -7.81 -9.93 -1.00
CA SER A 37 -7.04 -10.51 0.10
C SER A 37 -5.66 -10.97 -0.38
N GLU A 38 -5.59 -11.62 -1.55
CA GLU A 38 -4.32 -12.04 -2.16
C GLU A 38 -3.42 -10.85 -2.48
N GLU A 39 -3.96 -9.75 -3.02
CA GLU A 39 -3.19 -8.52 -3.29
C GLU A 39 -2.61 -7.90 -2.01
N VAL A 40 -3.40 -7.83 -0.93
CA VAL A 40 -2.94 -7.32 0.37
C VAL A 40 -1.81 -8.20 0.93
N HIS A 41 -2.00 -9.53 0.93
CA HIS A 41 -0.99 -10.45 1.45
C HIS A 41 0.27 -10.48 0.58
N GLN A 42 0.15 -10.37 -0.74
CA GLN A 42 1.30 -10.31 -1.63
C GLN A 42 2.09 -9.02 -1.39
N GLN A 43 1.42 -7.88 -1.26
CA GLN A 43 2.07 -6.62 -0.93
C GLN A 43 2.84 -6.72 0.40
N MET A 44 2.24 -7.33 1.44
CA MET A 44 2.93 -7.53 2.71
C MET A 44 4.18 -8.40 2.56
N ARG A 45 4.09 -9.50 1.79
CA ARG A 45 5.26 -10.35 1.50
C ARG A 45 6.36 -9.58 0.80
N ASP A 46 6.00 -8.77 -0.20
CA ASP A 46 6.97 -7.99 -0.97
C ASP A 46 7.65 -6.93 -0.08
N ILE A 47 6.89 -6.24 0.77
CA ILE A 47 7.44 -5.26 1.72
C ILE A 47 8.38 -5.95 2.71
N LEU A 48 7.95 -7.06 3.32
CA LEU A 48 8.75 -7.78 4.31
C LEU A 48 9.99 -8.46 3.71
N SER A 49 9.91 -8.94 2.47
CA SER A 49 11.06 -9.55 1.78
C SER A 49 12.10 -8.52 1.36
N ASN A 50 11.69 -7.27 1.13
CA ASN A 50 12.59 -6.15 0.78
C ASN A 50 12.96 -5.28 2.00
N ALA A 51 12.56 -5.67 3.22
CA ALA A 51 12.65 -4.87 4.44
C ALA A 51 14.03 -4.85 5.13
N ASP A 52 15.10 -5.25 4.45
CA ASP A 52 16.48 -5.23 5.01
C ASP A 52 16.91 -3.85 5.52
N ASN A 53 16.20 -2.77 5.15
CA ASN A 53 16.37 -1.45 5.74
C ASN A 53 15.04 -0.66 5.80
N HIS A 54 14.77 0.08 6.89
CA HIS A 54 13.52 0.85 7.09
C HIS A 54 13.27 1.92 6.00
N GLN A 55 14.35 2.43 5.42
CA GLN A 55 14.30 3.42 4.34
C GLN A 55 13.72 2.81 3.05
N GLY A 56 14.01 1.54 2.77
CA GLY A 56 13.46 0.81 1.62
C GLY A 56 11.96 0.55 1.73
N ILE A 57 11.44 0.33 2.94
CA ILE A 57 10.00 0.15 3.18
C ILE A 57 9.22 1.42 2.80
N THR A 58 9.72 2.59 3.19
CA THR A 58 9.05 3.87 2.92
C THR A 58 9.00 4.16 1.42
N GLU A 59 10.11 3.92 0.72
CA GLU A 59 10.19 4.08 -0.74
C GLU A 59 9.31 3.08 -1.49
N ALA A 60 9.32 1.81 -1.08
CA ALA A 60 8.48 0.77 -1.67
C ALA A 60 6.99 1.10 -1.54
N ILE A 61 6.55 1.53 -0.35
CA ILE A 61 5.17 1.93 -0.10
C ILE A 61 4.79 3.16 -0.91
N GLY A 62 5.66 4.17 -0.96
CA GLY A 62 5.45 5.36 -1.78
C GLY A 62 5.24 5.03 -3.26
N ASN A 63 6.04 4.12 -3.81
CA ASN A 63 5.90 3.66 -5.19
C ASN A 63 4.61 2.86 -5.42
N ILE A 64 4.25 1.93 -4.53
CA ILE A 64 3.07 1.08 -4.70
C ILE A 64 1.77 1.88 -4.56
N TRP A 65 1.73 2.80 -3.58
CA TRP A 65 0.54 3.63 -3.35
C TRP A 65 0.51 4.87 -4.24
N ASN A 66 1.51 5.03 -5.12
CA ASN A 66 1.70 6.20 -5.96
C ASN A 66 1.67 7.52 -5.16
N ILE A 67 2.20 7.47 -3.93
CA ILE A 67 2.41 8.61 -3.05
C ILE A 67 3.86 9.00 -3.26
N SER A 68 4.15 9.70 -4.35
CA SER A 68 5.44 10.37 -4.48
C SER A 68 5.58 11.29 -3.27
N THR A 69 6.68 11.19 -2.52
CA THR A 69 6.98 12.10 -1.41
C THR A 69 6.70 13.50 -1.90
N ILE A 70 5.61 14.11 -1.42
CA ILE A 70 5.27 15.48 -1.76
C ILE A 70 6.44 16.25 -1.18
N ALA A 71 7.44 16.53 -2.02
CA ALA A 71 8.55 17.40 -1.72
C ALA A 71 7.87 18.68 -1.30
N THR A 72 7.80 18.87 0.01
CA THR A 72 7.18 20.00 0.64
C THR A 72 7.96 21.17 0.09
N GLY A 73 7.34 21.91 -0.81
CA GLY A 73 7.93 23.09 -1.39
C GLY A 73 8.31 24.01 -0.24
N ARG A 74 9.61 24.02 0.11
CA ARG A 74 10.22 25.18 0.74
C ARG A 74 10.09 26.29 -0.29
N ARG A 75 9.08 27.12 -0.09
CA ARG A 75 9.07 28.50 -0.58
C ARG A 75 10.33 29.16 0.01
N SER A 76 11.27 29.48 -0.86
CA SER A 76 12.28 30.52 -0.67
C SER A 76 12.07 31.55 -1.76
#